data_AF-A0A7C4TSA7-F1
#
_entry.id   AF-A0A7C4TSA7-F1
#
_cell.length_a   1.000
_cell.length_b   1.000
_cell.length_c   1.000
_cell.angle_alpha   90.00
_cell.angle_beta   90.00
_cell.angle_gamma   90.00
#
_symmetry.space_group_name_H-M   'P 1'
#
loop_
_entity.id
_entity.type
_entity.pdbx_description
1 polymer ?
#
loop_
_entity_poly.entity_id
_entity_poly.type
_entity_poly.pdbx_seq_one_letter_code
_entity_poly.pdbx_strand_id
1 'polypeptide(L)'
;MSGIVGLTYAFRSATSDLEQGSKVVFVGSPYVCTPFIELLAYAVRDRNFQMVYIPMTEEDKARKIDEFRGICYCISEERADPYEPDAIVLLGGLAMPKFGRSVEEVRALVDRLSRERRAKLLGVGFMGIFRKQGWDRVLKFEKLIDATIEVEVV
;
A
#
# COMPACT_ATOMS: atom_id res chain seq x y z
N MET A 1 -16.25 -2.48 -12.37
CA MET A 1 -15.13 -1.76 -13.01
C MET A 1 -14.00 -2.75 -13.22
N SER A 2 -13.24 -2.64 -14.31
CA SER A 2 -12.20 -3.61 -14.69
C SER A 2 -10.91 -2.91 -15.11
N GLY A 3 -9.82 -3.69 -15.18
CA GLY A 3 -8.50 -3.22 -15.61
C GLY A 3 -7.89 -2.15 -14.69
N ILE A 4 -6.94 -1.40 -15.25
CA ILE A 4 -6.17 -0.37 -14.52
C ILE A 4 -7.06 0.78 -14.04
N VAL A 5 -8.06 1.18 -14.82
CA VAL A 5 -9.03 2.22 -14.42
C VAL A 5 -9.83 1.74 -13.20
N GLY A 6 -10.24 0.47 -13.17
CA GLY A 6 -10.91 -0.11 -12.02
C GLY A 6 -10.04 -0.12 -10.76
N LEU A 7 -8.78 -0.51 -10.88
CA LEU A 7 -7.82 -0.53 -9.77
C LEU A 7 -7.59 0.87 -9.19
N THR A 8 -7.27 1.83 -10.05
CA THR A 8 -6.97 3.22 -9.64
C THR A 8 -8.20 3.93 -9.06
N TYR A 9 -9.39 3.73 -9.65
CA TYR A 9 -10.64 4.25 -9.09
C TYR A 9 -10.96 3.63 -7.73
N ALA A 10 -10.82 2.31 -7.58
CA ALA A 10 -11.08 1.62 -6.31
C ALA A 10 -10.17 2.16 -5.20
N PHE A 11 -8.89 2.39 -5.50
CA PHE A 11 -7.95 2.97 -4.54
C PHE A 11 -8.30 4.41 -4.17
N ARG A 12 -8.66 5.23 -5.16
CA ARG A 12 -9.14 6.60 -4.92
C ARG A 12 -10.40 6.63 -4.05
N SER A 13 -11.33 5.70 -4.27
CA SER A 13 -12.53 5.56 -3.44
C SER A 13 -12.24 5.03 -2.04
N ALA A 14 -11.24 4.17 -1.87
CA ALA A 14 -10.85 3.63 -0.56
C ALA A 14 -10.13 4.65 0.33
N THR A 15 -9.60 5.71 -0.29
CA THR A 15 -8.88 6.81 0.39
C THR A 15 -9.69 8.12 0.38
N SER A 16 -10.96 8.07 -0.03
CA SER A 16 -11.74 9.29 -0.29
C SER A 16 -12.02 10.11 0.97
N ASP A 17 -12.06 9.46 2.12
CA ASP A 17 -12.35 10.02 3.43
C ASP A 17 -11.10 10.42 4.24
N LEU A 18 -9.90 10.36 3.62
CA LEU A 18 -8.68 10.96 4.16
C LEU A 18 -8.63 12.45 3.85
N GLU A 19 -8.06 13.25 4.75
CA GLU A 19 -7.91 14.69 4.53
C GLU A 19 -6.82 14.99 3.50
N GLN A 20 -6.91 16.15 2.83
CA GLN A 20 -5.85 16.58 1.94
C GLN A 20 -4.55 16.77 2.76
N GLY A 21 -3.41 16.30 2.24
CA GLY A 21 -2.16 16.36 2.99
C GLY A 21 -1.90 15.19 3.96
N SER A 22 -2.83 14.25 4.12
CA SER A 22 -2.64 13.07 4.99
C SER A 22 -1.38 12.28 4.66
N LYS A 23 -0.75 11.70 5.69
CA LYS A 23 0.38 10.77 5.59
C LYS A 23 -0.13 9.37 5.28
N VAL A 24 0.31 8.82 4.16
CA VAL A 24 -0.06 7.47 3.68
C VAL A 24 1.20 6.62 3.55
N VAL A 25 1.25 5.53 4.31
CA VAL A 25 2.38 4.60 4.32
C VAL A 25 2.02 3.34 3.54
N PHE A 26 2.73 3.10 2.44
CA PHE A 26 2.65 1.87 1.66
C PHE A 26 3.67 0.86 2.19
N VAL A 27 3.23 -0.36 2.42
CA VAL A 27 4.08 -1.47 2.87
C VAL A 27 3.97 -2.59 1.86
N GLY A 28 5.08 -2.99 1.26
CA GLY A 28 5.06 -3.95 0.15
C GLY A 28 6.40 -4.62 -0.09
N SER A 29 6.38 -5.68 -0.88
CA SER A 29 7.62 -6.34 -1.29
C SER A 29 8.37 -5.50 -2.33
N PRO A 30 9.70 -5.34 -2.21
CA PRO A 30 10.48 -4.63 -3.20
C PRO A 30 10.35 -5.30 -4.58
N TYR A 31 10.59 -4.51 -5.63
CA TYR A 31 10.51 -4.90 -7.05
C TYR A 31 9.10 -5.19 -7.54
N VAL A 32 8.36 -6.10 -6.87
CA VAL A 32 7.02 -6.52 -7.33
C VAL A 32 5.95 -5.50 -6.95
N CYS A 33 5.94 -5.01 -5.70
CA CYS A 33 4.91 -4.07 -5.26
C CYS A 33 5.23 -2.62 -5.65
N THR A 34 6.50 -2.30 -5.86
CA THR A 34 6.97 -0.95 -6.20
C THR A 34 6.21 -0.30 -7.37
N PRO A 35 6.08 -0.93 -8.56
CA PRO A 35 5.33 -0.33 -9.66
C PRO A 35 3.85 -0.09 -9.36
N PHE A 36 3.24 -0.96 -8.54
CA PHE A 36 1.86 -0.76 -8.11
C PHE A 36 1.75 0.41 -7.14
N ILE A 37 2.68 0.56 -6.21
CA ILE A 37 2.71 1.70 -5.28
C ILE A 37 2.80 3.02 -6.06
N GLU A 38 3.66 3.09 -7.08
CA GLU A 38 3.79 4.27 -7.95
C GLU A 38 2.51 4.55 -8.74
N LEU A 39 1.84 3.51 -9.27
CA LEU A 39 0.55 3.63 -9.94
C LEU A 39 -0.56 4.12 -8.99
N LEU A 40 -0.59 3.60 -7.75
CA LEU A 40 -1.56 3.99 -6.74
C LEU A 40 -1.32 5.43 -6.25
N ALA A 41 -0.06 5.83 -6.09
CA ALA A 41 0.33 7.20 -5.78
C ALA A 41 -0.19 8.18 -6.86
N TYR A 42 -0.02 7.83 -8.14
CA TYR A 42 -0.58 8.60 -9.25
C TYR A 42 -2.12 8.71 -9.21
N ALA A 43 -2.82 7.67 -8.77
CA ALA A 43 -4.28 7.66 -8.69
C ALA A 43 -4.85 8.70 -7.70
N VAL A 44 -4.04 9.12 -6.73
CA VAL A 44 -4.39 10.09 -5.68
C VAL A 44 -3.56 11.38 -5.77
N ARG A 45 -2.95 11.68 -6.92
CA ARG A 45 -2.06 12.83 -7.14
C ARG A 45 -2.61 14.20 -6.72
N ASP A 46 -3.91 14.42 -6.88
CA ASP A 46 -4.59 15.66 -6.50
C ASP A 46 -4.87 15.79 -5.00
N ARG A 47 -4.63 14.74 -4.22
CA ARG A 47 -4.83 14.71 -2.75
C ARG A 47 -3.66 15.29 -1.97
N ASN A 48 -2.53 15.52 -2.62
CA ASN A 48 -1.31 16.06 -2.01
C ASN A 48 -0.88 15.27 -0.74
N PHE A 49 -1.07 13.95 -0.75
CA PHE A 49 -0.70 13.10 0.39
C PHE A 49 0.82 13.08 0.61
N GLN A 50 1.24 12.99 1.87
CA GLN A 50 2.62 12.66 2.23
C GLN A 50 2.81 11.15 2.11
N MET A 51 3.37 10.69 1.00
CA MET A 51 3.44 9.27 0.68
C MET A 51 4.80 8.68 1.02
N VAL A 52 4.77 7.56 1.76
CA VAL A 52 5.97 6.86 2.25
C VAL A 52 5.89 5.40 1.84
N TYR A 53 7.00 4.82 1.43
CA TYR A 53 7.14 3.39 1.16
C TYR A 53 8.05 2.73 2.19
N ILE A 54 7.58 1.62 2.78
CA ILE A 54 8.37 0.71 3.60
C ILE A 54 8.57 -0.60 2.82
N PRO A 55 9.81 -0.98 2.50
CA PRO A 55 10.09 -2.28 1.90
C PRO A 55 9.96 -3.39 2.96
N MET A 56 9.17 -4.42 2.63
CA MET A 56 8.87 -5.54 3.53
C MET A 56 8.33 -5.07 4.88
N THR A 57 9.11 -5.20 5.94
CA THR A 57 8.79 -4.83 7.33
C THR A 57 9.91 -3.99 7.94
N GLU A 58 10.75 -3.40 7.08
CA GLU A 58 11.99 -2.71 7.42
C GLU A 58 11.76 -1.20 7.47
N GLU A 59 11.15 -0.74 8.57
CA GLU A 59 10.77 0.67 8.80
C GLU A 59 11.95 1.65 8.76
N ASP A 60 13.17 1.20 9.04
CA ASP A 60 14.41 1.97 8.92
C ASP A 60 14.79 2.27 7.46
N LYS A 61 14.24 1.48 6.51
CA LYS A 61 14.42 1.65 5.07
C LYS A 61 13.28 2.45 4.43
N ALA A 62 12.43 3.10 5.22
CA ALA A 62 11.36 3.95 4.70
C ALA A 62 11.91 5.02 3.74
N ARG A 63 11.22 5.19 2.61
CA ARG A 63 11.54 6.16 1.56
C ARG A 63 10.32 6.98 1.18
N LYS A 64 10.56 8.21 0.75
CA LYS A 64 9.49 9.07 0.24
C LYS A 64 9.06 8.62 -1.16
N ILE A 65 7.80 8.87 -1.50
CA ILE A 65 7.28 8.71 -2.87
C ILE A 65 7.00 10.11 -3.39
N ASP A 66 7.72 10.52 -4.42
CA ASP A 66 7.69 11.86 -4.97
C ASP A 66 7.11 11.89 -6.38
N GLU A 67 6.43 12.98 -6.72
CA GLU A 67 6.06 13.25 -8.10
C GLU A 67 7.29 13.74 -8.86
N PHE A 68 7.64 13.04 -9.94
CA PHE A 68 8.48 13.62 -10.97
C PHE A 68 7.59 14.32 -12.00
N ARG A 69 7.43 15.63 -11.80
CA ARG A 69 6.39 16.45 -12.45
C ARG A 69 6.32 16.20 -13.97
N GLY A 70 5.13 15.80 -14.42
CA GLY A 70 4.84 15.52 -15.83
C GLY A 70 5.38 14.18 -16.35
N ILE A 71 5.96 13.32 -15.49
CA ILE A 71 6.60 12.06 -15.86
C ILE A 71 6.02 10.86 -15.07
N CYS A 72 6.32 10.76 -13.77
CA CYS A 72 5.94 9.61 -12.92
C CYS A 72 5.66 10.02 -11.48
N TYR A 73 5.15 9.08 -10.69
CA TYR A 73 5.47 8.99 -9.28
C TYR A 73 6.55 7.94 -9.12
N CYS A 74 7.55 8.24 -8.30
CA CYS A 74 8.72 7.38 -8.16
C CYS A 74 9.17 7.35 -6.69
N ILE A 75 9.64 6.20 -6.22
CA ILE A 75 10.23 6.07 -4.87
C ILE A 75 11.59 6.78 -4.87
N SER A 76 11.76 7.80 -4.01
CA SER A 76 13.01 8.58 -3.97
C SER A 76 14.05 7.95 -3.04
N GLU A 77 15.30 8.41 -3.15
CA GLU A 77 16.37 8.01 -2.23
C GLU A 77 16.23 8.66 -0.84
N GLU A 78 15.36 9.67 -0.72
CA GLU A 78 15.14 10.43 0.50
C GLU A 78 14.48 9.54 1.57
N ARG A 79 15.07 9.51 2.76
CA ARG A 79 14.48 8.84 3.92
C ARG A 79 13.22 9.57 4.35
N ALA A 80 12.21 8.82 4.75
CA ALA A 80 10.96 9.39 5.26
C ALA A 80 10.64 8.82 6.64
N ASP A 81 9.92 9.60 7.44
CA ASP A 81 9.38 9.16 8.72
C ASP A 81 8.03 8.43 8.51
N PRO A 82 7.97 7.11 8.77
CA PRO A 82 6.75 6.33 8.57
C PRO A 82 5.77 6.37 9.75
N TYR A 83 6.12 6.99 10.88
CA TYR A 83 5.31 6.90 12.11
C TYR A 83 4.09 7.82 12.08
N GLU A 84 3.06 7.43 12.84
CA GLU A 84 1.77 8.11 13.00
C GLU A 84 1.05 8.44 11.68
N PRO A 85 0.95 7.50 10.72
CA PRO A 85 0.27 7.76 9.46
C PRO A 85 -1.24 7.89 9.66
N ASP A 86 -1.91 8.56 8.72
CA ASP A 86 -3.38 8.57 8.65
C ASP A 86 -3.90 7.24 8.07
N ALA A 87 -3.13 6.65 7.15
CA ALA A 87 -3.44 5.36 6.55
C ALA A 87 -2.19 4.52 6.27
N ILE A 88 -2.34 3.21 6.43
CA ILE A 88 -1.37 2.18 6.05
C ILE A 88 -1.97 1.34 4.94
N VAL A 89 -1.27 1.22 3.82
CA VAL A 89 -1.67 0.42 2.65
C VAL A 89 -0.76 -0.80 2.57
N LEU A 90 -1.31 -1.97 2.88
CA LEU A 90 -0.60 -3.24 2.75
C LEU A 90 -0.77 -3.81 1.33
N LEU A 91 0.34 -4.12 0.68
CA LEU A 91 0.34 -4.72 -0.65
C LEU A 91 0.40 -6.24 -0.55
N GLY A 92 -0.35 -6.92 -1.41
CA GLY A 92 -0.53 -8.38 -1.39
C GLY A 92 0.76 -9.19 -1.49
N GLY A 93 1.86 -8.60 -1.98
CA GLY A 93 3.15 -9.27 -2.03
C GLY A 93 3.72 -9.66 -0.66
N LEU A 94 3.33 -8.96 0.40
CA LEU A 94 3.69 -9.33 1.77
C LEU A 94 3.07 -10.66 2.21
N ALA A 95 1.94 -11.05 1.62
CA ALA A 95 1.24 -12.29 1.95
C ALA A 95 1.67 -13.48 1.08
N MET A 96 2.63 -13.31 0.15
CA MET A 96 3.03 -14.42 -0.73
C MET A 96 3.82 -15.50 0.03
N PRO A 97 3.47 -16.80 -0.09
CA PRO A 97 4.08 -17.87 0.72
C PRO A 97 5.60 -18.02 0.61
N LYS A 98 6.20 -17.65 -0.53
CA LYS A 98 7.62 -17.89 -0.80
C LYS A 98 8.56 -16.82 -0.26
N PHE A 99 8.11 -15.57 -0.19
CA PHE A 99 8.97 -14.42 0.11
C PHE A 99 8.27 -13.31 0.89
N GLY A 100 7.01 -13.53 1.29
CA GLY A 100 6.27 -12.62 2.15
C GLY A 100 6.78 -12.62 3.59
N ARG A 101 6.02 -11.97 4.46
CA ARG A 101 6.22 -11.97 5.91
C ARG A 101 5.10 -12.75 6.59
N SER A 102 5.27 -13.09 7.86
CA SER A 102 4.15 -13.61 8.64
C SER A 102 3.13 -12.49 8.90
N VAL A 103 1.87 -12.87 9.08
CA VAL A 103 0.82 -11.89 9.38
C VAL A 103 1.05 -11.23 10.74
N GLU A 104 1.67 -11.94 11.68
CA GLU A 104 2.06 -11.45 13.00
C GLU A 104 3.14 -10.38 12.91
N GLU A 105 4.13 -10.58 12.05
CA GLU A 105 5.20 -9.60 11.83
C GLU A 105 4.65 -8.30 11.23
N VAL A 106 3.75 -8.40 10.25
CA VAL A 106 3.08 -7.24 9.66
C VAL A 106 2.14 -6.56 10.65
N ARG A 107 1.40 -7.32 11.46
CA ARG A 107 0.59 -6.75 12.55
C ARG A 107 1.46 -5.96 13.53
N ALA A 108 2.59 -6.53 13.95
CA ALA A 108 3.51 -5.85 14.85
C ALA A 108 4.06 -4.55 14.23
N LEU A 109 4.34 -4.53 12.91
CA LEU A 109 4.70 -3.31 12.21
C LEU A 109 3.56 -2.28 12.24
N VAL A 110 2.34 -2.68 11.88
CA VAL A 110 1.16 -1.78 11.89
C VAL A 110 0.95 -1.17 13.28
N ASP A 111 1.06 -1.97 14.33
CA ASP A 111 0.95 -1.54 15.72
C ASP A 111 2.09 -0.56 16.10
N ARG A 112 3.32 -0.78 15.62
CA ARG A 112 4.46 0.14 15.85
C ARG A 112 4.34 1.45 15.08
N LEU A 113 3.75 1.44 13.89
CA LEU A 113 3.56 2.66 13.09
C LEU A 113 2.43 3.53 13.64
N SER A 114 1.46 2.93 14.35
CA SER A 114 0.21 3.58 14.81
C SER A 114 0.13 3.70 16.34
N ARG A 115 1.22 4.10 17.01
CA ARG A 115 1.33 4.00 18.48
C ARG A 115 0.34 4.90 19.19
N GLU A 116 0.30 6.17 18.80
CA GLU A 116 -0.52 7.18 19.47
C GLU A 116 -1.89 7.32 18.81
N ARG A 117 -1.94 7.15 17.49
CA ARG A 117 -3.16 7.23 16.70
C ARG A 117 -3.33 6.00 15.84
N ARG A 118 -4.52 5.40 15.92
CA ARG A 118 -4.90 4.28 15.05
C ARG A 118 -5.03 4.76 13.60
N ALA A 119 -4.09 4.34 12.75
CA ALA A 119 -4.16 4.56 11.31
C ALA A 119 -5.22 3.68 10.64
N LYS A 120 -5.78 4.15 9.53
CA LYS A 120 -6.66 3.34 8.69
C LYS A 120 -5.87 2.24 8.00
N LEU A 121 -6.35 1.00 8.07
CA LEU A 121 -5.67 -0.12 7.42
C LEU A 121 -6.36 -0.50 6.10
N LEU A 122 -5.65 -0.31 5.00
CA LEU A 122 -6.11 -0.64 3.65
C LEU A 122 -5.29 -1.82 3.10
N GLY A 123 -5.94 -2.72 2.36
CA GLY A 123 -5.27 -3.81 1.66
C GLY A 123 -5.44 -3.66 0.15
N VAL A 124 -4.36 -3.82 -0.61
CA VAL A 124 -4.41 -3.91 -2.08
C VAL A 124 -3.72 -5.19 -2.52
N GLY A 125 -4.52 -6.16 -2.94
CA GLY A 125 -4.08 -7.50 -3.30
C GLY A 125 -4.51 -7.90 -4.70
N PHE A 126 -3.91 -8.99 -5.18
CA PHE A 126 -4.28 -9.64 -6.41
C PHE A 126 -4.64 -11.09 -6.16
N MET A 127 -5.55 -11.62 -6.98
CA MET A 127 -5.93 -13.04 -7.00
C MET A 127 -6.40 -13.57 -5.63
N GLY A 128 -7.01 -12.72 -4.79
CA GLY A 128 -7.53 -13.09 -3.48
C GLY A 128 -6.47 -13.37 -2.42
N ILE A 129 -5.22 -12.92 -2.61
CA ILE A 129 -4.07 -13.35 -1.78
C ILE A 129 -4.30 -13.18 -0.28
N PHE A 130 -4.82 -12.02 0.17
CA PHE A 130 -5.03 -11.79 1.61
C PHE A 130 -6.05 -12.77 2.21
N ARG A 131 -7.15 -13.05 1.51
CA ARG A 131 -8.17 -14.02 1.97
C ARG A 131 -7.66 -15.45 1.92
N LYS A 132 -6.93 -15.82 0.86
CA LYS A 132 -6.33 -17.15 0.70
C LYS A 132 -5.35 -17.48 1.83
N GLN A 133 -4.66 -16.47 2.35
CA GLN A 133 -3.70 -16.59 3.45
C GLN A 133 -4.33 -16.32 4.82
N GLY A 134 -5.64 -16.01 4.88
CA GLY A 134 -6.36 -15.73 6.13
C GLY A 134 -5.99 -14.41 6.81
N TRP A 135 -5.32 -13.49 6.10
CA TRP A 135 -4.89 -12.20 6.68
C TRP A 135 -6.07 -11.31 7.03
N ASP A 136 -7.17 -11.41 6.28
CA ASP A 136 -8.42 -10.69 6.55
C ASP A 136 -9.11 -11.09 7.86
N ARG A 137 -8.73 -12.23 8.45
CA ARG A 137 -9.21 -12.68 9.77
C ARG A 137 -8.37 -12.16 10.92
N VAL A 138 -7.11 -11.81 10.66
CA VAL A 138 -6.13 -11.36 11.67
C VAL A 138 -6.00 -9.85 11.65
N LEU A 139 -5.91 -9.26 10.46
CA LEU A 139 -5.80 -7.83 10.22
C LEU A 139 -7.19 -7.26 9.91
N LYS A 140 -7.58 -6.22 10.65
CA LYS A 140 -8.87 -5.54 10.47
C LYS A 140 -8.75 -4.48 9.37
N PHE A 141 -8.79 -4.91 8.12
CA PHE A 141 -8.83 -4.00 6.98
C PHE A 141 -10.14 -3.20 6.97
N GLU A 142 -10.05 -1.89 6.87
CA GLU A 142 -11.22 -1.02 6.66
C GLU A 142 -11.73 -1.13 5.23
N LYS A 143 -10.80 -1.22 4.27
CA LYS A 143 -11.07 -1.51 2.86
C LYS A 143 -10.06 -2.52 2.35
N LEU A 144 -10.56 -3.49 1.60
CA LEU A 144 -9.74 -4.49 0.92
C LEU A 144 -10.06 -4.45 -0.57
N ILE A 145 -9.09 -3.99 -1.37
CA ILE A 145 -9.13 -3.97 -2.82
C ILE A 145 -8.48 -5.27 -3.30
N ASP A 146 -9.22 -6.07 -4.05
CA ASP A 146 -8.74 -7.32 -4.64
C ASP A 146 -8.99 -7.27 -6.15
N ALA A 147 -7.92 -7.40 -6.93
CA ALA A 147 -7.98 -7.39 -8.39
C ALA A 147 -7.59 -8.74 -8.97
N THR A 148 -8.19 -9.12 -10.09
CA THR A 148 -7.85 -10.33 -10.85
C THR A 148 -7.13 -9.94 -12.12
N ILE A 149 -6.02 -10.62 -12.42
CA ILE A 149 -5.26 -10.44 -13.66
C ILE A 149 -5.32 -11.75 -14.43
N GLU A 150 -5.74 -11.65 -15.69
CA GLU A 150 -5.70 -12.73 -16.67
C GLU A 150 -4.72 -12.33 -17.78
N VAL A 151 -3.93 -13.29 -18.25
CA VAL A 151 -2.89 -13.06 -19.27
C VAL A 151 -3.07 -14.10 -20.36
N GLU A 152 -3.15 -13.64 -21.60
CA GLU A 152 -3.16 -14.46 -22.79
C GLU A 152 -1.94 -14.09 -23.64
N VAL A 153 -1.26 -15.10 -24.20
CA VAL A 153 -0.18 -14.89 -25.18
C VAL A 153 -0.76 -15.25 -26.53
N VAL A 154 -0.95 -14.24 -27.38
CA VAL A 154 -1.49 -14.36 -28.75
C VAL A 154 -0.39 -14.22 -29.79
#